data_AF-A0A662KA97-F1
#
_entry.id   AF-A0A662KA97-F1
#
_cell.length_a   1.000
_cell.length_b   1.000
_cell.length_c   1.000
_cell.angle_alpha   90.00
_cell.angle_beta   90.00
_cell.angle_gamma   90.00
#
_symmetry.space_group_name_H-M   'P 1'
#
loop_
_entity.id
_entity.type
_entity.pdbx_description
1 polymer ?
#
loop_
_entity_poly.entity_id
_entity_poly.type
_entity_poly.pdbx_seq_one_letter_code
_entity_poly.pdbx_strand_id
1 'polypeptide(L)'
;MQMNNKLFKALSSETRVKILQKIMGREYHLSELAREMNISKPVISRHIRMLEDAKLIERKKIGNVHVLRANVDALEKVFEPFVEERTVKAREGETVFDILKQLSGIEIKEYDGNKFITAVDGERGLYIYEINGKIPERAINRYKLEKSTLLQLKKLIPVTKKRIKIILRD
;
A
#
# COMPACT_ATOMS: atom_id res chain seq x y z
N MET A 1 2.07 4.47 20.71
CA MET A 1 2.09 5.29 19.48
C MET A 1 1.20 6.51 19.70
N GLN A 2 1.72 7.75 19.59
CA GLN A 2 0.83 8.92 19.65
C GLN A 2 -0.03 8.96 18.38
N MET A 3 -1.34 8.81 18.55
CA MET A 3 -2.30 8.90 17.48
C MET A 3 -2.24 10.31 16.86
N ASN A 4 -1.89 10.43 15.59
CA ASN A 4 -1.67 11.73 14.95
C ASN A 4 -3.00 12.49 14.79
N ASN A 5 -3.35 13.36 15.74
CA ASN A 5 -4.61 14.13 15.73
C ASN A 5 -4.85 14.90 14.41
N LYS A 6 -3.79 15.33 13.70
CA LYS A 6 -3.93 16.01 12.41
C LYS A 6 -4.49 15.09 11.33
N LEU A 7 -4.11 13.82 11.35
CA LEU A 7 -4.57 12.81 10.41
C LEU A 7 -6.07 12.57 10.54
N PHE A 8 -6.54 12.22 11.75
CA PHE A 8 -7.98 11.98 11.97
C PHE A 8 -8.82 13.22 11.68
N LYS A 9 -8.33 14.40 12.08
CA LYS A 9 -8.98 15.67 11.72
C LYS A 9 -9.02 15.90 10.21
N ALA A 10 -7.99 15.52 9.47
CA ALA A 10 -7.98 15.62 8.01
C ALA A 10 -8.96 14.61 7.37
N LEU A 11 -9.06 13.39 7.90
CA LEU A 11 -9.98 12.36 7.40
C LEU A 11 -11.44 12.56 7.83
N SER A 12 -11.72 13.36 8.87
CA SER A 12 -13.08 13.59 9.39
C SER A 12 -14.00 14.46 8.51
N SER A 13 -13.59 14.79 7.29
CA SER A 13 -14.39 15.58 6.34
C SER A 13 -14.67 14.79 5.09
N GLU A 14 -15.95 14.65 4.78
CA GLU A 14 -16.43 13.97 3.58
C GLU A 14 -15.79 14.55 2.30
N THR A 15 -15.67 15.88 2.20
CA THR A 15 -15.01 16.54 1.06
C THR A 15 -13.54 16.13 0.93
N ARG A 16 -12.80 16.03 2.03
CA ARG A 16 -11.39 15.64 2.02
C ARG A 16 -11.21 14.16 1.67
N VAL A 17 -12.10 13.29 2.14
CA VAL A 17 -12.13 11.87 1.74
C VAL A 17 -12.43 11.74 0.24
N LYS A 18 -13.42 12.49 -0.29
CA LYS A 18 -13.73 12.51 -1.73
C LYS A 18 -12.56 13.02 -2.59
N ILE A 19 -11.81 14.02 -2.10
CA ILE A 19 -10.57 14.48 -2.75
C ILE A 19 -9.56 13.32 -2.84
N LEU A 20 -9.27 12.64 -1.73
CA LEU A 20 -8.32 11.52 -1.70
C LEU A 20 -8.74 10.38 -2.62
N GLN A 21 -10.03 10.02 -2.62
CA GLN A 21 -10.58 8.99 -3.50
C GLN A 21 -10.32 9.28 -4.98
N LYS A 22 -10.51 10.55 -5.41
CA LYS A 22 -10.27 10.94 -6.80
C LYS A 22 -8.80 10.85 -7.20
N ILE A 23 -7.89 11.30 -6.34
CA ILE A 23 -6.45 11.41 -6.67
C ILE A 23 -5.64 10.14 -6.34
N MET A 24 -6.28 9.08 -5.83
CA MET A 24 -5.60 7.85 -5.41
C MET A 24 -4.91 7.12 -6.57
N GLY A 25 -5.52 7.16 -7.76
CA GLY A 25 -5.05 6.41 -8.93
C GLY A 25 -4.26 7.23 -9.95
N ARG A 26 -4.23 8.56 -9.83
CA ARG A 26 -3.53 9.46 -10.76
C ARG A 26 -3.25 10.83 -10.15
N GLU A 27 -2.29 11.54 -10.73
CA GLU A 27 -2.07 12.95 -10.43
C GLU A 27 -3.20 13.83 -10.99
N TYR A 28 -3.51 14.93 -10.30
CA TYR A 28 -4.55 15.88 -10.67
C TYR A 28 -4.05 17.32 -10.65
N HIS A 29 -4.42 18.12 -11.65
CA HIS A 29 -4.27 19.56 -11.54
C HIS A 29 -5.29 20.13 -10.53
N LEU A 30 -4.87 21.02 -9.65
CA LEU A 30 -5.75 21.61 -8.63
C LEU A 30 -7.00 22.27 -9.24
N SER A 31 -6.84 22.98 -10.35
CA SER A 31 -7.95 23.63 -11.05
C SER A 31 -8.90 22.65 -11.73
N GLU A 32 -8.38 21.53 -12.24
CA GLU A 32 -9.19 20.45 -12.83
C GLU A 32 -10.01 19.78 -11.73
N LEU A 33 -9.38 19.43 -10.60
CA LEU A 33 -10.05 18.84 -9.45
C LEU A 33 -11.13 19.76 -8.87
N ALA A 34 -10.85 21.07 -8.77
CA ALA A 34 -11.83 22.07 -8.34
C ALA A 34 -13.10 22.05 -9.19
N ARG A 35 -12.93 22.03 -10.51
CA ARG A 35 -14.03 21.99 -11.49
C ARG A 35 -14.81 20.68 -11.38
N GLU A 36 -14.12 19.54 -11.36
CA GLU A 36 -14.77 18.23 -11.25
C GLU A 36 -15.57 18.05 -9.95
N MET A 37 -15.09 18.63 -8.85
CA MET A 37 -15.78 18.56 -7.57
C MET A 37 -16.85 19.64 -7.39
N ASN A 38 -16.99 20.56 -8.35
CA ASN A 38 -17.87 21.73 -8.27
C ASN A 38 -17.60 22.56 -7.00
N ILE A 39 -16.31 22.79 -6.67
CA ILE A 39 -15.86 23.55 -5.51
C ILE A 39 -14.97 24.70 -5.98
N SER A 40 -15.12 25.88 -5.37
CA SER A 40 -14.28 27.03 -5.71
C SER A 40 -12.79 26.79 -5.39
N LYS A 41 -11.91 27.39 -6.19
CA LYS A 41 -10.44 27.27 -6.01
C LYS A 41 -9.96 27.62 -4.59
N PRO A 42 -10.47 28.68 -3.91
CA PRO A 42 -10.07 28.98 -2.53
C PRO A 42 -10.48 27.90 -1.54
N VAL A 43 -11.70 27.37 -1.67
CA VAL A 43 -12.25 26.34 -0.76
C VAL A 43 -11.48 25.04 -0.93
N ILE A 44 -11.29 24.56 -2.15
CA ILE A 44 -10.53 23.32 -2.37
C ILE A 44 -9.07 23.49 -1.91
N SER A 45 -8.45 24.65 -2.15
CA SER A 45 -7.08 24.92 -1.69
C SER A 45 -6.94 24.88 -0.15
N ARG A 46 -8.00 25.18 0.60
CA ARG A 46 -8.04 25.00 2.05
C ARG A 46 -8.11 23.51 2.43
N HIS A 47 -8.91 22.72 1.73
CA HIS A 47 -8.98 21.27 1.94
C HIS A 47 -7.64 20.58 1.63
N ILE A 48 -6.99 20.95 0.52
CA ILE A 48 -5.68 20.44 0.13
C ILE A 48 -4.64 20.76 1.20
N ARG A 49 -4.59 22.00 1.71
CA ARG A 49 -3.66 22.37 2.79
C ARG A 49 -3.80 21.48 4.04
N MET A 50 -5.03 21.20 4.48
CA MET A 50 -5.24 20.31 5.63
C MET A 50 -4.78 18.87 5.35
N LEU A 51 -4.93 18.40 4.12
CA LEU A 51 -4.46 17.09 3.70
C LEU A 51 -2.92 17.03 3.59
N GLU A 52 -2.29 18.10 3.12
CA GLU A 52 -0.83 18.27 3.09
C GLU A 52 -0.24 18.33 4.51
N ASP A 53 -0.87 19.08 5.43
CA ASP A 53 -0.47 19.18 6.83
C ASP A 53 -0.54 17.81 7.55
N ALA A 54 -1.45 16.95 7.10
CA ALA A 54 -1.58 15.56 7.54
C ALA A 54 -0.70 14.58 6.76
N LYS A 55 0.10 15.06 5.79
CA LYS A 55 0.97 14.28 4.89
C LYS A 55 0.24 13.29 3.98
N LEU A 56 -1.06 13.48 3.75
CA LEU A 56 -1.88 12.60 2.90
C LEU A 56 -1.81 12.97 1.41
N ILE A 57 -1.36 14.18 1.09
CA ILE A 57 -1.22 14.69 -0.28
C ILE A 57 0.13 15.37 -0.42
N GLU A 58 0.71 15.22 -1.60
CA GLU A 58 1.86 15.99 -2.06
C GLU A 58 1.44 16.93 -3.18
N ARG A 59 2.01 18.14 -3.18
CA ARG A 59 1.80 19.14 -4.24
C ARG A 59 3.12 19.48 -4.90
N LYS A 60 3.15 19.38 -6.22
CA LYS A 60 4.25 19.84 -7.06
C LYS A 60 3.78 21.03 -7.91
N LYS A 61 4.59 22.08 -7.98
CA LYS A 61 4.37 23.18 -8.92
C LYS A 61 5.10 22.87 -10.23
N ILE A 62 4.37 22.85 -11.34
CA ILE A 62 4.91 22.67 -12.70
C ILE A 62 4.49 23.90 -13.51
N GLY A 63 5.44 24.79 -13.78
CA GLY A 63 5.17 26.11 -14.34
C GLY A 63 4.19 26.88 -13.45
N ASN A 64 3.03 27.23 -13.99
CA ASN A 64 1.97 27.97 -13.29
C ASN A 64 0.89 27.06 -12.67
N VAL A 65 1.04 25.73 -12.75
CA VAL A 65 0.01 24.80 -12.30
C VAL A 65 0.46 24.02 -11.06
N HIS A 66 -0.48 23.76 -10.17
CA HIS A 66 -0.30 22.87 -9.04
C HIS A 66 -0.83 21.48 -9.38
N VAL A 67 0.05 20.50 -9.33
CA VAL A 67 -0.25 19.08 -9.52
C VAL A 67 -0.28 18.42 -8.14
N LEU A 68 -1.33 17.64 -7.90
CA LEU A 68 -1.63 16.98 -6.63
C LEU A 68 -1.51 15.47 -6.80
N ARG A 69 -0.91 14.81 -5.82
CA ARG A 69 -0.76 13.35 -5.77
C ARG A 69 -1.10 12.85 -4.36
N ALA A 70 -1.81 11.72 -4.26
CA ALA A 70 -1.98 11.03 -2.98
C ALA A 70 -0.62 10.49 -2.48
N ASN A 71 -0.34 10.67 -1.20
CA ASN A 71 0.75 9.95 -0.55
C ASN A 71 0.22 8.60 -0.06
N VAL A 72 0.37 7.57 -0.90
CA VAL A 72 -0.13 6.21 -0.64
C VAL A 72 0.54 5.61 0.59
N ASP A 73 1.85 5.79 0.73
CA ASP A 73 2.61 5.28 1.88
C ASP A 73 2.10 5.88 3.20
N ALA A 74 1.78 7.17 3.23
CA ALA A 74 1.20 7.82 4.40
C ALA A 74 -0.20 7.29 4.70
N LEU A 75 -0.97 6.92 3.68
CA LEU A 75 -2.28 6.30 3.85
C LEU A 75 -2.18 4.86 4.36
N GLU A 76 -1.23 4.07 3.88
CA GLU A 76 -0.95 2.72 4.42
C GLU A 76 -0.64 2.78 5.92
N LYS A 77 0.19 3.76 6.33
CA LYS A 77 0.55 4.00 7.74
C LYS A 77 -0.62 4.37 8.64
N VAL A 78 -1.73 4.86 8.09
CA VAL A 78 -2.95 5.12 8.88
C VAL A 78 -3.52 3.82 9.42
N PHE A 79 -3.39 2.73 8.65
CA PHE A 79 -3.96 1.44 8.99
C PHE A 79 -3.05 0.59 9.87
N GLU A 80 -1.74 0.86 9.91
CA GLU A 80 -0.76 0.17 10.77
C GLU A 80 -1.24 -0.08 12.22
N PRO A 81 -1.77 0.89 12.98
CA PRO A 81 -2.28 0.62 14.34
C PRO A 81 -3.40 -0.41 14.44
N PHE A 82 -4.08 -0.70 13.34
CA PHE A 82 -5.18 -1.66 13.26
C PHE A 82 -4.76 -2.99 12.63
N VAL A 83 -3.48 -3.13 12.25
CA VAL A 83 -2.93 -4.39 11.74
C VAL A 83 -2.69 -5.32 12.92
N GLU A 84 -3.11 -6.58 12.77
CA GLU A 84 -2.83 -7.61 13.75
C GLU A 84 -1.33 -7.98 13.70
N GLU A 85 -0.61 -7.72 14.78
CA GLU A 85 0.79 -8.11 14.92
C GLU A 85 0.90 -9.40 15.74
N ARG A 86 1.68 -10.36 15.24
CA ARG A 86 2.00 -11.61 15.94
C ARG A 86 3.51 -11.81 16.03
N THR A 87 3.98 -12.21 17.20
CA THR A 87 5.38 -12.59 17.40
C THR A 87 5.53 -14.10 17.28
N VAL A 88 6.42 -14.54 16.39
CA VAL A 88 6.82 -15.94 16.24
C VAL A 88 8.30 -16.11 16.58
N LYS A 89 8.64 -17.25 17.18
CA LYS A 89 10.05 -17.61 17.41
C LYS A 89 10.57 -18.33 16.16
N ALA A 90 11.76 -17.95 15.72
CA ALA A 90 12.47 -18.61 14.62
C ALA A 90 13.92 -18.84 15.04
N ARG A 91 14.53 -19.90 14.52
CA ARG A 91 15.96 -20.16 14.64
C ARG A 91 16.72 -19.45 13.53
N GLU A 92 17.98 -19.13 13.80
CA GLU A 92 18.89 -18.61 12.79
C GLU A 92 19.01 -19.60 11.62
N GLY A 93 18.93 -19.08 10.41
CA GLY A 93 19.01 -19.86 9.17
C GLY A 93 17.69 -20.47 8.69
N GLU A 94 16.61 -20.42 9.48
CA GLU A 94 15.27 -20.78 9.00
C GLU A 94 14.84 -19.87 7.86
N THR A 95 14.13 -20.44 6.88
CA THR A 95 13.59 -19.65 5.78
C THR A 95 12.28 -18.96 6.18
N VAL A 96 11.92 -17.88 5.49
CA VAL A 96 10.60 -17.25 5.66
C VAL A 96 9.49 -18.27 5.48
N PHE A 97 9.63 -19.20 4.53
CA PHE A 97 8.68 -20.28 4.31
C PHE A 97 8.52 -21.19 5.54
N ASP A 98 9.61 -21.59 6.19
CA ASP A 98 9.57 -22.49 7.35
C ASP A 98 8.83 -21.86 8.52
N ILE A 99 8.97 -20.55 8.69
CA ILE A 99 8.30 -19.75 9.72
C ILE A 99 6.81 -19.60 9.39
N LEU A 100 6.49 -19.21 8.15
CA LEU A 100 5.09 -19.02 7.72
C LEU A 100 4.26 -20.31 7.79
N LYS A 101 4.89 -21.48 7.62
CA LYS A 101 4.23 -22.79 7.79
C LYS A 101 3.73 -23.05 9.21
N GLN A 102 4.32 -22.41 10.21
CA GLN A 102 3.92 -22.58 11.61
C GLN A 102 2.68 -21.73 11.95
N LEU A 103 2.30 -20.81 11.06
CA LEU A 103 1.18 -19.92 11.24
C LEU A 103 -0.09 -20.50 10.60
N SER A 104 -1.16 -20.57 11.39
CA SER A 104 -2.50 -20.82 10.87
C SER A 104 -2.94 -19.67 9.96
N GLY A 105 -3.75 -19.95 8.95
CA GLY A 105 -4.32 -18.93 8.07
C GLY A 105 -3.47 -18.58 6.85
N ILE A 106 -2.28 -19.15 6.70
CA ILE A 106 -1.41 -18.90 5.55
C ILE A 106 -1.50 -20.07 4.56
N GLU A 107 -1.95 -19.78 3.34
CA GLU A 107 -1.91 -20.74 2.23
C GLU A 107 -0.73 -20.44 1.31
N ILE A 108 0.06 -21.46 0.98
CA ILE A 108 1.24 -21.35 0.11
C ILE A 108 1.13 -22.36 -1.01
N LYS A 109 1.43 -21.92 -2.25
CA LYS A 109 1.54 -22.78 -3.43
C LYS A 109 2.96 -22.77 -3.98
N GLU A 110 3.34 -23.86 -4.62
CA GLU A 110 4.62 -24.00 -5.28
C GLU A 110 4.45 -23.92 -6.80
N TYR A 111 5.29 -23.11 -7.44
CA TYR A 111 5.40 -22.98 -8.88
C TYR A 111 6.87 -22.91 -9.23
N ASP A 112 7.35 -23.82 -10.09
CA ASP A 112 8.72 -23.83 -10.60
C ASP A 112 9.79 -23.78 -9.47
N GLY A 113 9.60 -24.60 -8.42
CA GLY A 113 10.50 -24.67 -7.26
C GLY A 113 10.49 -23.42 -6.35
N ASN A 114 9.64 -22.44 -6.62
CA ASN A 114 9.44 -21.25 -5.78
C ASN A 114 8.09 -21.32 -5.07
N LYS A 115 8.05 -20.81 -3.84
CA LYS A 115 6.85 -20.82 -3.02
C LYS A 115 6.24 -19.43 -2.95
N PHE A 116 4.93 -19.36 -3.09
CA PHE A 116 4.15 -18.12 -3.17
C PHE A 116 2.98 -18.19 -2.21
N ILE A 117 2.74 -17.09 -1.50
CA ILE A 117 1.63 -16.97 -0.55
C ILE A 117 0.36 -16.64 -1.35
N THR A 118 -0.66 -17.48 -1.25
CA THR A 118 -1.90 -17.39 -2.02
C THR A 118 -3.15 -17.08 -1.20
N ALA A 119 -3.04 -17.14 0.13
CA ALA A 119 -4.04 -16.60 1.05
C ALA A 119 -3.40 -16.27 2.41
N VAL A 120 -3.97 -15.28 3.10
CA VAL A 120 -3.65 -14.92 4.48
C VAL A 120 -4.98 -14.69 5.20
N ASP A 121 -5.22 -15.38 6.30
CA ASP A 121 -6.44 -15.28 7.14
C ASP A 121 -7.76 -15.37 6.36
N GLY A 122 -7.79 -16.27 5.37
CA GLY A 122 -8.96 -16.52 4.50
C GLY A 122 -9.05 -15.59 3.28
N GLU A 123 -8.25 -14.53 3.22
CA GLU A 123 -8.20 -13.60 2.10
C GLU A 123 -7.34 -14.14 0.95
N ARG A 124 -7.96 -14.68 -0.10
CA ARG A 124 -7.27 -15.22 -1.28
C ARG A 124 -6.67 -14.13 -2.16
N GLY A 125 -5.50 -14.40 -2.73
CA GLY A 125 -4.78 -13.53 -3.66
C GLY A 125 -3.27 -13.78 -3.58
N LEU A 126 -2.51 -13.22 -4.52
CA LEU A 126 -1.04 -13.31 -4.44
C LEU A 126 -0.52 -12.28 -3.44
N TYR A 127 0.31 -12.70 -2.49
CA TYR A 127 0.96 -11.81 -1.54
C TYR A 127 2.46 -11.73 -1.82
N ILE A 128 3.01 -10.54 -1.67
CA ILE A 128 4.45 -10.31 -1.51
C ILE A 128 4.80 -10.27 -0.02
N TYR A 129 6.07 -10.43 0.28
CA TYR A 129 6.60 -10.27 1.61
C TYR A 129 7.66 -9.18 1.66
N GLU A 130 7.69 -8.44 2.76
CA GLU A 130 8.67 -7.42 3.06
C GLU A 130 9.42 -7.80 4.34
N ILE A 131 10.73 -7.55 4.35
CA ILE A 131 11.60 -7.72 5.51
C ILE A 131 12.09 -6.33 5.91
N ASN A 132 11.69 -5.86 7.09
CA ASN A 132 11.93 -4.49 7.58
C ASN A 132 11.55 -3.42 6.53
N GLY A 133 10.38 -3.59 5.89
CA GLY A 133 9.84 -2.65 4.89
C GLY A 133 10.50 -2.70 3.52
N LYS A 134 11.32 -3.73 3.22
CA LYS A 134 11.94 -3.93 1.91
C LYS A 134 11.52 -5.26 1.31
N ILE A 135 11.13 -5.25 0.04
CA ILE A 135 10.83 -6.46 -0.74
C ILE A 135 12.16 -7.15 -1.09
N PRO A 136 12.42 -8.38 -0.62
CA PRO A 136 13.65 -9.07 -0.98
C PRO A 136 13.60 -9.66 -2.40
N GLU A 137 14.77 -9.83 -3.03
CA GLU A 137 14.90 -10.42 -4.38
C GLU A 137 14.79 -11.96 -4.40
N ARG A 138 14.51 -12.59 -3.26
CA ARG A 138 14.46 -14.05 -3.12
C ARG A 138 13.04 -14.49 -2.79
N ALA A 139 12.65 -15.69 -3.24
CA ALA A 139 11.39 -16.31 -2.80
C ALA A 139 11.43 -16.67 -1.31
N ILE A 140 10.26 -16.84 -0.68
CA ILE A 140 10.16 -17.13 0.78
C ILE A 140 10.90 -18.42 1.19
N ASN A 141 11.02 -19.40 0.30
CA ASN A 141 11.75 -20.65 0.54
C ASN A 141 13.26 -20.55 0.34
N ARG A 142 13.77 -19.39 -0.08
CA ARG A 142 15.19 -19.13 -0.34
C ARG A 142 15.76 -17.98 0.49
N TYR A 143 14.91 -17.23 1.20
CA TYR A 143 15.33 -16.15 2.10
C TYR A 143 15.47 -16.69 3.53
N LYS A 144 16.71 -16.72 4.03
CA LYS A 144 17.05 -17.16 5.39
C LYS A 144 17.12 -15.97 6.34
N LEU A 145 16.60 -16.13 7.55
CA LEU A 145 16.72 -15.11 8.60
C LEU A 145 18.02 -15.29 9.39
N GLU A 146 18.79 -14.21 9.49
CA GLU A 146 20.04 -14.16 10.28
C GLU A 146 19.86 -13.46 11.62
N LYS A 147 18.78 -12.67 11.76
CA LYS A 147 18.49 -11.87 12.95
C LYS A 147 16.99 -11.62 13.08
N SER A 148 16.57 -11.19 14.27
CA SER A 148 15.20 -10.73 14.52
C SER A 148 14.82 -9.64 13.52
N THR A 149 13.65 -9.78 12.93
CA THR A 149 13.19 -8.93 11.83
C THR A 149 11.68 -8.77 11.86
N LEU A 150 11.19 -7.66 11.30
CA LEU A 150 9.78 -7.51 10.98
C LEU A 150 9.51 -8.13 9.60
N LEU A 151 8.57 -9.06 9.54
CA LEU A 151 8.06 -9.67 8.31
C LEU A 151 6.64 -9.14 8.09
N GLN A 152 6.39 -8.53 6.94
CA GLN A 152 5.07 -8.03 6.56
C GLN A 152 4.60 -8.71 5.27
N LEU A 153 3.33 -9.11 5.23
CA LEU A 153 2.69 -9.69 4.04
C LEU A 153 1.76 -8.65 3.42
N LYS A 154 1.93 -8.36 2.13
CA LYS A 154 1.07 -7.42 1.40
C LYS A 154 0.40 -8.09 0.21
N LYS A 155 -0.93 -8.02 0.15
CA LYS A 155 -1.72 -8.53 -0.98
C LYS A 155 -1.46 -7.67 -2.20
N LEU A 156 -1.11 -8.31 -3.32
CA LEU A 156 -0.99 -7.60 -4.59
C LEU A 156 -2.38 -7.30 -5.14
N ILE A 157 -2.71 -6.01 -5.19
CA ILE A 157 -3.93 -5.52 -5.81
C ILE A 157 -3.57 -4.97 -7.20
N PRO A 158 -4.09 -5.56 -8.29
CA PRO A 158 -3.79 -5.10 -9.64
C PRO A 158 -4.46 -3.75 -9.90
N VAL A 159 -3.66 -2.68 -9.95
CA VAL A 159 -4.14 -1.33 -10.28
C VAL A 159 -4.35 -1.15 -11.78
N THR A 160 -3.54 -1.83 -12.60
CA THR A 160 -3.59 -1.77 -14.07
C THR A 160 -3.61 -3.18 -14.67
N LYS A 161 -4.44 -3.40 -15.70
CA LYS A 161 -4.55 -4.68 -16.41
C LYS A 161 -4.13 -4.51 -17.86
N LYS A 162 -3.28 -5.41 -18.37
CA LYS A 162 -2.91 -5.50 -19.78
C LYS A 162 -3.42 -6.83 -20.34
N ARG A 163 -4.16 -6.80 -21.45
CA ARG A 163 -4.60 -8.00 -22.18
C ARG A 163 -3.71 -8.17 -23.40
N ILE A 164 -3.17 -9.37 -23.60
CA ILE A 164 -2.33 -9.72 -24.74
C ILE A 164 -2.97 -10.94 -25.41
N LYS A 165 -3.33 -10.81 -26.69
CA LYS A 165 -3.78 -11.94 -27.51
C LYS A 165 -2.55 -12.58 -28.13
N ILE A 166 -2.28 -13.83 -27.77
CA ILE A 166 -1.20 -14.63 -28.36
C ILE A 166 -1.85 -15.54 -29.40
N ILE A 167 -1.38 -15.47 -30.65
CA ILE A 167 -1.78 -16.35 -31.74
C ILE A 167 -0.53 -17.17 -32.08
N LEU A 168 -0.63 -18.48 -31.94
CA LEU A 168 0.44 -19.39 -32.34
C LEU A 168 0.54 -19.35 -33.88
N ARG A 169 1.75 -19.34 -34.41
CA ARG A 169 1.95 -19.64 -35.83
C ARG A 169 1.99 -21.16 -35.98
N ASP A 170 1.35 -21.65 -37.03
CA ASP A 170 1.40 -23.05 -37.44
C ASP A 170 2.83 -23.50 -37.76
#